data_AF-A0A935K383-F1
#
_entry.id   AF-A0A935K383-F1
#
_cell.length_a   1.000
_cell.length_b   1.000
_cell.length_c   1.000
_cell.angle_alpha   90.00
_cell.angle_beta   90.00
_cell.angle_gamma   90.00
#
_symmetry.space_group_name_H-M   'P 1'
#
loop_
_entity.id
_entity.type
_entity.pdbx_description
1 polymer ?
#
loop_
_entity_poly.entity_id
_entity_poly.type
_entity_poly.pdbx_seq_one_letter_code
_entity_poly.pdbx_strand_id
1 'polypeptide(L)'
;MKASNLHDAWGSPDNTRLTPKQLSLRLPIHVAAKVGALCDMYPQKSRTQIIADLLTSALDELEQHLPEALGNPISAEEEHHERKVADHLGDAYVPIFHLGGARGKFRRLANEHFVELERELGNEKPDLLFSDLYTTEEKQKK
;
A
#
# COMPACT_ATOMS: atom_id res chain seq x y z
N MET A 1 6.74 5.95 -2.11
CA MET A 1 7.72 7.03 -2.45
C MET A 1 7.11 8.39 -2.10
N LYS A 2 7.89 9.42 -1.70
CA LYS A 2 7.34 10.77 -1.43
C LYS A 2 7.11 11.55 -2.72
N ALA A 3 6.05 12.35 -2.77
CA ALA A 3 5.66 13.05 -4.00
C ALA A 3 6.73 14.06 -4.44
N SER A 4 7.44 14.63 -3.45
CA SER A 4 8.57 15.52 -3.64
C SER A 4 9.71 14.91 -4.47
N ASN A 5 9.86 13.58 -4.47
CA ASN A 5 11.02 12.89 -5.07
C ASN A 5 10.67 12.24 -6.42
N LEU A 6 9.44 12.40 -6.91
CA LEU A 6 9.02 11.83 -8.21
C LEU A 6 9.79 12.43 -9.40
N HIS A 7 10.26 13.66 -9.27
CA HIS A 7 11.04 14.33 -10.32
C HIS A 7 12.33 13.58 -10.68
N ASP A 8 12.95 12.86 -9.74
CA ASP A 8 14.14 12.05 -9.97
C ASP A 8 13.80 10.75 -10.72
N ALA A 9 12.65 10.14 -10.42
CA ALA A 9 12.19 8.89 -11.02
C ALA A 9 11.74 9.07 -12.48
N TRP A 10 11.21 10.24 -12.84
CA TRP A 10 10.72 10.50 -14.18
C TRP A 10 11.79 10.54 -15.29
N GLY A 11 13.08 10.52 -14.93
CA GLY A 11 14.19 10.40 -15.88
C GLY A 11 14.47 8.96 -16.38
N SER A 12 13.79 7.94 -15.84
CA SER A 12 14.06 6.51 -16.14
C SER A 12 12.87 5.79 -16.80
N PRO A 13 13.10 4.71 -17.59
CA PRO A 13 12.03 3.94 -18.22
C PRO A 13 11.20 3.17 -17.16
N ASP A 14 9.89 3.37 -17.18
CA ASP A 14 8.93 2.77 -16.23
C ASP A 14 8.30 1.49 -16.78
N ASN A 15 8.06 0.53 -15.88
CA ASN A 15 7.39 -0.75 -16.18
C ASN A 15 6.20 -0.98 -15.23
N THR A 16 5.25 -0.05 -15.21
CA THR A 16 4.09 -0.10 -14.32
C THR A 16 2.96 -0.91 -14.95
N ARG A 17 2.50 -1.97 -14.25
CA ARG A 17 1.28 -2.71 -14.60
C ARG A 17 0.05 -1.84 -14.33
N LEU A 18 -0.80 -1.66 -15.33
CA LEU A 18 -2.03 -0.87 -15.23
C LEU A 18 -3.25 -1.79 -15.04
N THR A 19 -4.27 -1.28 -14.36
CA THR A 19 -5.56 -1.95 -14.23
C THR A 19 -6.23 -2.13 -15.60
N PRO A 20 -7.07 -3.15 -15.79
CA PRO A 20 -7.74 -3.39 -17.08
C PRO A 20 -8.84 -2.36 -17.37
N LYS A 21 -9.39 -1.72 -16.33
CA LYS A 21 -10.44 -0.70 -16.45
C LYS A 21 -9.83 0.70 -16.56
N GLN A 22 -10.33 1.48 -17.51
CA GLN A 22 -10.01 2.90 -17.61
C GLN A 22 -10.82 3.71 -16.58
N LEU A 23 -10.12 4.46 -15.73
CA LEU A 23 -10.75 5.39 -14.80
C LEU A 23 -10.81 6.79 -15.44
N SER A 24 -12.02 7.34 -15.56
CA SER A 24 -12.23 8.72 -16.05
C SER A 24 -12.65 9.62 -14.88
N LEU A 25 -11.82 10.62 -14.58
CA LEU A 25 -12.05 11.57 -13.50
C LEU A 25 -11.99 13.02 -14.01
N ARG A 26 -12.87 13.87 -13.47
CA ARG A 26 -12.82 15.33 -13.69
C ARG A 26 -11.98 15.96 -12.59
N LEU A 27 -10.92 16.67 -12.98
CA LEU A 27 -10.03 17.37 -12.06
C LEU A 27 -10.49 18.81 -11.81
N PRO A 28 -10.30 19.35 -10.59
CA PRO A 28 -10.38 20.78 -10.36
C PRO A 28 -9.42 21.54 -11.27
N ILE A 29 -9.83 22.73 -11.76
CA ILE A 29 -9.10 23.48 -12.78
C ILE A 29 -7.63 23.76 -12.41
N HIS A 30 -7.36 24.07 -11.14
CA HIS A 30 -6.01 24.34 -10.65
C HIS A 30 -5.13 23.09 -10.62
N VAL A 31 -5.71 21.90 -10.37
CA VAL A 31 -4.98 20.63 -10.43
C VAL A 31 -4.67 20.29 -11.88
N ALA A 32 -5.66 20.43 -12.78
CA ALA A 32 -5.47 20.20 -14.20
C ALA A 32 -4.37 21.10 -14.80
N ALA A 33 -4.32 22.38 -14.41
CA ALA A 33 -3.27 23.31 -14.83
C ALA A 33 -1.88 22.87 -14.35
N LYS A 34 -1.75 22.44 -13.10
CA LYS A 34 -0.48 21.91 -12.56
C LYS A 34 -0.03 20.65 -13.28
N VAL A 35 -0.94 19.71 -13.55
CA VAL A 35 -0.63 18.50 -14.32
C VAL A 35 -0.20 18.85 -15.75
N GLY A 36 -0.84 19.83 -16.38
CA GLY A 36 -0.43 20.36 -17.68
C GLY A 36 1.00 20.89 -17.66
N ALA A 37 1.33 21.75 -16.70
CA ALA A 37 2.68 22.27 -16.52
C ALA A 37 3.73 21.17 -16.31
N LEU A 38 3.41 20.11 -15.55
CA LEU A 38 4.30 18.96 -15.39
C LEU A 38 4.50 18.19 -16.70
N CYS A 39 3.46 18.04 -17.53
CA CYS A 39 3.61 17.42 -18.85
C CYS A 39 4.54 18.23 -19.76
N ASP A 40 4.45 19.56 -19.71
CA ASP A 40 5.31 20.46 -20.49
C ASP A 40 6.77 20.41 -20.01
N MET A 41 6.98 20.28 -18.69
CA MET A 41 8.31 20.13 -18.09
C MET A 41 8.94 18.76 -18.39
N TYR A 42 8.14 17.70 -18.47
CA TYR A 42 8.59 16.31 -18.64
C TYR A 42 7.95 15.65 -19.86
N PRO A 43 8.32 16.06 -21.09
CA PRO A 43 7.65 15.63 -22.32
C PRO A 43 7.81 14.14 -22.65
N GLN A 44 8.78 13.46 -22.02
CA GLN A 44 8.99 12.02 -22.18
C GLN A 44 8.00 11.17 -21.36
N LYS A 45 7.24 11.77 -20.44
CA LYS A 45 6.24 11.08 -19.63
C LYS A 45 4.84 11.41 -20.13
N SER A 46 4.02 10.38 -20.26
CA SER A 46 2.61 10.57 -20.56
C SER A 46 1.89 11.21 -19.37
N ARG A 47 0.81 11.95 -19.66
CA ARG A 47 -0.07 12.49 -18.63
C ARG A 47 -0.58 11.41 -17.67
N THR A 48 -0.86 10.21 -18.19
CA THR A 48 -1.29 9.07 -17.38
C THR A 48 -0.21 8.63 -16.39
N GLN A 49 1.05 8.55 -16.80
CA GLN A 49 2.17 8.21 -15.91
C GLN A 49 2.31 9.24 -14.79
N ILE A 50 2.36 10.54 -15.15
CA ILE A 50 2.48 11.62 -14.15
C ILE A 50 1.35 11.55 -13.11
N ILE A 51 0.11 11.38 -13.56
CA ILE A 51 -1.05 11.28 -12.65
C ILE A 51 -0.97 10.01 -11.80
N ALA A 52 -0.63 8.87 -12.39
CA ALA A 52 -0.52 7.60 -11.68
C ALA A 52 0.55 7.66 -10.58
N ASP A 53 1.71 8.24 -10.88
CA ASP A 53 2.82 8.35 -9.93
C ASP A 53 2.48 9.30 -8.77
N LEU A 54 1.86 10.45 -9.08
CA LEU A 54 1.38 11.39 -8.07
C LEU A 54 0.34 10.76 -7.15
N LEU A 55 -0.63 10.03 -7.72
CA LEU A 55 -1.66 9.34 -6.94
C LEU A 55 -1.08 8.22 -6.08
N THR A 56 -0.17 7.42 -6.64
CA THR A 56 0.53 6.34 -5.92
C THR A 56 1.28 6.93 -4.74
N SER A 57 2.04 7.99 -4.98
CA SER A 57 2.82 8.65 -3.94
C SER A 57 1.94 9.29 -2.85
N ALA A 58 0.84 9.95 -3.23
CA ALA A 58 -0.08 10.53 -2.26
C ALA A 58 -0.82 9.46 -1.43
N LEU A 59 -1.16 8.32 -2.02
CA LEU A 59 -1.79 7.20 -1.30
C LEU A 59 -0.80 6.51 -0.36
N ASP A 60 0.43 6.28 -0.79
CA ASP A 60 1.52 5.77 0.07
C ASP A 60 1.73 6.69 1.27
N GLU A 61 1.82 8.00 1.03
CA GLU A 61 2.04 8.98 2.09
C GLU A 61 0.84 9.06 3.03
N LEU A 62 -0.39 9.06 2.51
CA LEU A 62 -1.58 9.02 3.33
C LEU A 62 -1.60 7.79 4.24
N GLU A 63 -1.34 6.61 3.65
CA GLU A 63 -1.31 5.32 4.36
C GLU A 63 -0.31 5.34 5.52
N GLN A 64 0.88 5.90 5.32
CA GLN A 64 1.92 6.02 6.35
C GLN A 64 1.53 6.92 7.52
N HIS A 65 0.63 7.88 7.32
CA HIS A 65 0.18 8.81 8.36
C HIS A 65 -1.18 8.43 8.96
N LEU A 66 -1.79 7.33 8.53
CA LEU A 66 -3.03 6.86 9.13
C LEU A 66 -2.79 6.39 10.58
N PRO A 67 -3.71 6.72 11.52
CA PRO A 67 -3.62 6.23 12.90
C PRO A 67 -3.56 4.71 12.96
N GLU A 68 -2.55 4.21 13.67
CA GLU A 68 -2.40 2.80 14.01
C GLU A 68 -2.85 2.53 15.44
N ALA A 69 -3.30 1.31 15.69
CA ALA A 69 -3.55 0.80 17.03
C ALA A 69 -3.29 -0.71 17.07
N LEU A 70 -3.22 -1.28 18.26
CA LEU A 70 -3.33 -2.72 18.43
C LEU A 70 -4.74 -3.18 18.06
N GLY A 71 -4.82 -4.15 17.15
CA GLY A 71 -6.04 -4.84 16.80
C GLY A 71 -6.32 -6.03 17.73
N ASN A 72 -7.17 -6.94 17.27
CA ASN A 72 -7.44 -8.18 18.00
C ASN A 72 -6.17 -9.06 18.03
N PRO A 73 -5.98 -9.88 19.08
CA PRO A 73 -4.94 -10.92 19.05
C PRO A 73 -5.21 -11.89 17.90
N ILE A 74 -4.13 -12.53 17.41
CA ILE A 74 -4.26 -13.63 16.44
C ILE A 74 -5.07 -14.79 17.03
N SER A 75 -5.56 -15.69 16.18
CA SER A 75 -6.34 -16.83 16.65
C SER A 75 -5.50 -17.74 17.56
N ALA A 76 -6.16 -18.49 18.45
CA ALA A 76 -5.46 -19.41 19.36
C ALA A 76 -4.64 -20.48 18.62
N GLU A 77 -5.08 -20.89 17.43
CA GLU A 77 -4.36 -21.86 16.58
C GLU A 77 -3.07 -21.25 16.02
N GLU A 78 -3.14 -20.02 15.50
CA GLU A 78 -1.98 -19.26 15.03
C GLU A 78 -1.02 -18.95 16.18
N GLU A 79 -1.54 -18.50 17.32
CA GLU A 79 -0.72 -18.25 18.51
C GLU A 79 0.03 -19.50 18.97
N HIS A 80 -0.63 -20.66 18.98
CA HIS A 80 0.02 -21.93 19.31
C HIS A 80 1.12 -22.29 18.31
N HIS A 81 0.93 -22.02 17.03
CA HIS A 81 1.95 -22.21 16.01
C HIS A 81 3.15 -21.29 16.24
N GLU A 82 2.92 -19.99 16.42
CA GLU A 82 3.96 -19.00 16.66
C GLU A 82 4.77 -19.29 17.93
N ARG A 83 4.10 -19.78 18.99
CA ARG A 83 4.77 -20.23 20.23
C ARG A 83 5.72 -21.41 19.97
N LYS A 84 5.31 -22.38 19.15
CA LYS A 84 6.19 -23.51 18.77
C LYS A 84 7.36 -23.07 17.93
N VAL A 85 7.16 -22.11 17.03
CA VAL A 85 8.24 -21.54 16.21
C VAL A 85 9.26 -20.83 17.10
N ALA A 86 8.81 -20.01 18.05
CA ALA A 86 9.70 -19.34 19.01
C ALA A 86 10.49 -20.34 19.86
N ASP A 87 9.83 -21.38 20.40
CA ASP A 87 10.48 -22.42 21.19
C ASP A 87 11.55 -23.18 20.37
N HIS A 88 11.26 -23.50 19.10
CA HIS A 88 12.23 -24.14 18.22
C HIS A 88 13.46 -23.27 17.93
N LEU A 89 13.28 -21.95 17.85
CA LEU A 89 14.35 -20.98 17.63
C LEU A 89 15.11 -20.64 18.93
N GLY A 90 14.60 -21.05 20.10
CA GLY A 90 15.16 -20.72 21.41
C GLY A 90 14.83 -19.28 21.86
N ASP A 91 13.85 -18.64 21.23
CA ASP A 91 13.42 -17.28 21.50
C ASP A 91 12.20 -17.24 22.44
N ALA A 92 12.04 -16.12 23.15
CA ALA A 92 10.84 -15.89 23.95
C ALA A 92 9.66 -15.51 23.03
N TYR A 93 8.51 -16.14 23.24
CA TYR A 93 7.29 -15.79 22.52
C TYR A 93 6.85 -14.35 22.82
N VAL A 94 6.57 -13.59 21.77
CA VAL A 94 6.02 -12.22 21.84
C VAL A 94 4.58 -12.25 21.34
N PRO A 95 3.60 -11.72 22.10
CA PRO A 95 2.21 -11.63 21.66
C PRO A 95 2.06 -10.83 20.35
N ILE A 96 1.37 -11.45 19.39
CA ILE A 96 1.11 -10.88 18.06
C ILE A 96 -0.37 -10.49 17.97
N PHE A 97 -0.62 -9.30 17.44
CA PHE A 97 -1.93 -8.73 17.22
C PHE A 97 -2.09 -8.36 15.77
N HIS A 98 -3.32 -8.32 15.28
CA HIS A 98 -3.63 -7.69 14.02
C HIS A 98 -3.29 -6.19 14.07
N LEU A 99 -2.86 -5.63 12.95
CA LEU A 99 -2.73 -4.19 12.80
C LEU A 99 -4.14 -3.58 12.90
N GLY A 100 -4.36 -2.80 13.93
CA GLY A 100 -5.60 -2.10 14.21
C GLY A 100 -5.57 -0.63 13.76
N GLY A 101 -6.59 0.12 14.17
CA GLY A 101 -6.74 1.53 13.82
C GLY A 101 -7.20 1.75 12.38
N ALA A 102 -7.11 3.01 11.94
CA ALA A 102 -7.51 3.40 10.59
C ALA A 102 -6.59 2.78 9.53
N ARG A 103 -5.28 2.67 9.82
CA ARG A 103 -4.29 2.06 8.92
C ARG A 103 -4.56 0.58 8.72
N GLY A 104 -4.80 -0.18 9.79
CA GLY A 104 -5.16 -1.59 9.73
C GLY A 104 -6.42 -1.84 8.90
N LYS A 105 -7.46 -1.04 9.12
CA LYS A 105 -8.70 -1.10 8.33
C LYS A 105 -8.45 -0.79 6.85
N PHE A 106 -7.66 0.24 6.55
CA PHE A 106 -7.31 0.62 5.18
C PHE A 106 -6.58 -0.52 4.46
N ARG A 107 -5.51 -1.08 5.05
CA ARG A 107 -4.73 -2.17 4.45
C ARG A 107 -5.58 -3.40 4.14
N ARG A 108 -6.47 -3.80 5.06
CA ARG A 108 -7.38 -4.93 4.85
C ARG A 108 -8.32 -4.70 3.67
N LEU A 109 -8.98 -3.54 3.63
CA LEU A 109 -9.90 -3.21 2.53
C LEU A 109 -9.17 -3.06 1.19
N ALA A 110 -7.96 -2.48 1.21
CA ALA A 110 -7.14 -2.37 0.01
C ALA A 110 -6.72 -3.75 -0.53
N ASN A 111 -6.37 -4.70 0.35
CA ASN A 111 -6.10 -6.09 -0.03
C ASN A 111 -7.32 -6.76 -0.67
N GLU A 112 -8.51 -6.58 -0.09
CA GLU A 112 -9.76 -7.13 -0.65
C GLU A 112 -10.00 -6.64 -2.08
N HIS A 113 -9.90 -5.33 -2.31
CA HIS A 113 -10.03 -4.75 -3.65
C HIS A 113 -8.90 -5.18 -4.60
N PHE A 114 -7.67 -5.29 -4.11
CA PHE A 114 -6.54 -5.73 -4.93
C PHE A 114 -6.71 -7.17 -5.42
N VAL A 115 -7.10 -8.08 -4.52
CA VAL A 115 -7.38 -9.48 -4.85
C VAL A 115 -8.52 -9.60 -5.86
N GLU A 116 -9.56 -8.78 -5.73
CA GLU A 116 -10.65 -8.73 -6.71
C GLU A 116 -10.14 -8.30 -8.10
N LEU A 117 -9.36 -7.22 -8.17
CA LEU A 117 -8.80 -6.72 -9.42
C LEU A 117 -7.82 -7.72 -10.08
N GLU A 118 -6.99 -8.39 -9.29
CA GLU A 118 -6.08 -9.42 -9.80
C GLU A 118 -6.84 -10.64 -10.35
N ARG A 119 -7.94 -11.04 -9.68
CA ARG A 119 -8.82 -12.11 -10.20
C ARG A 119 -9.49 -11.70 -11.51
N GLU A 120 -9.94 -10.45 -11.64
CA GLU A 120 -10.46 -9.92 -12.91
C GLU A 120 -9.41 -9.97 -14.03
N LEU A 121 -8.12 -9.86 -13.69
CA LEU A 121 -6.98 -10.01 -14.62
C LEU A 121 -6.61 -11.47 -14.92
N GLY A 122 -7.34 -12.45 -14.37
CA GLY A 122 -7.09 -13.88 -14.57
C GLY A 122 -6.08 -14.48 -13.60
N ASN A 123 -5.71 -13.78 -12.53
CA ASN A 123 -4.86 -14.34 -11.48
C ASN A 123 -5.70 -15.20 -10.52
N GLU A 124 -5.53 -16.52 -10.57
CA GLU A 124 -6.30 -17.47 -9.75
C GLU A 124 -5.85 -17.48 -8.27
N LYS A 125 -4.61 -17.07 -7.99
CA LYS A 125 -4.03 -17.04 -6.64
C LYS A 125 -3.27 -15.72 -6.41
N PRO A 126 -4.00 -14.61 -6.25
CA PRO A 126 -3.38 -13.31 -6.02
C PRO A 126 -2.74 -13.23 -4.64
N ASP A 127 -1.53 -12.65 -4.61
CA ASP A 127 -0.88 -12.23 -3.37
C ASP A 127 -1.59 -11.00 -2.78
N LEU A 128 -1.28 -10.71 -1.51
CA LEU A 128 -1.77 -9.50 -0.84
C LEU A 128 -0.93 -8.29 -1.23
N LEU A 129 -1.58 -7.14 -1.43
CA LEU A 129 -0.91 -5.86 -1.64
C LEU A 129 -0.09 -5.44 -0.40
N PHE A 130 -0.64 -5.67 0.79
CA PHE A 130 0.01 -5.44 2.08
C PHE A 130 0.15 -6.77 2.85
N SER A 131 1.38 -7.19 3.10
CA SER A 131 1.72 -8.36 3.93
C SER A 131 1.73 -8.04 5.43
N ASP A 132 2.05 -6.79 5.77
CA ASP A 132 2.24 -6.33 7.15
C ASP A 132 0.89 -6.02 7.82
N LEU A 133 0.13 -7.08 8.10
CA LEU A 133 -1.18 -7.01 8.77
C LEU A 133 -1.12 -7.35 10.27
N TYR A 134 0.09 -7.53 10.81
CA TYR A 134 0.32 -7.93 12.19
C TYR A 134 1.32 -6.99 12.87
N THR A 135 1.15 -6.77 14.16
CA THR A 135 2.01 -5.94 15.00
C THR A 135 2.17 -6.56 16.39
N THR A 136 3.18 -6.12 17.14
CA THR A 136 3.44 -6.53 18.52
C THR A 136 3.31 -5.32 19.44
N GLU A 137 3.08 -5.53 20.73
CA GLU A 137 2.98 -4.41 21.69
C GLU A 137 4.25 -3.55 21.74
N GLU A 138 5.42 -4.18 21.58
CA GLU A 138 6.71 -3.47 21.59
C GLU A 138 6.88 -2.52 20.40
N LYS A 139 6.34 -2.89 19.23
CA LYS A 139 6.38 -2.03 18.03
C LYS A 139 5.45 -0.82 18.14
N GLN A 140 4.40 -0.90 18.95
CA GLN A 140 3.42 0.18 19.15
C GLN A 140 3.81 1.15 20.30
N LYS A 141 4.71 0.76 21.20
CA LYS A 141 5.22 1.61 22.30
C LYS A 141 6.43 2.48 21.92
N LYS A 142 6.96 2.31 20.71
CA LYS A 142 8.07 3.09 20.15
C LYS A 142 7.57 4.25 19.32
#